data_AF-A0A352RPR9-F1
#
_entry.id   AF-A0A352RPR9-F1
#
_cell.length_a   1.000
_cell.length_b   1.000
_cell.length_c   1.000
_cell.angle_alpha   90.00
_cell.angle_beta   90.00
_cell.angle_gamma   90.00
#
_symmetry.space_group_name_H-M   'P 1'
#
loop_
_entity.id
_entity.type
_entity.pdbx_description
1 polymer ?
#
loop_
_entity_poly.entity_id
_entity_poly.type
_entity_poly.pdbx_seq_one_letter_code
_entity_poly.pdbx_strand_id
1 'polypeptide(L)' 'MRTAEGVMAIIREQDPKTQVTVHAIRRLIASGKVPVTCCGRKYLVDADAMIEFIARGGEPA' A
#
# COMPACT_ATOMS: atom_id res chain seq x y z
N MET A 1 -8.92 3.94 -3.78
CA MET A 1 -7.82 4.93 -3.95
C MET A 1 -7.52 5.70 -2.66
N ARG A 2 -6.31 5.51 -2.12
CA ARG A 2 -5.81 6.06 -0.86
C ARG A 2 -4.34 6.48 -0.99
N THR A 3 -3.90 7.40 -0.13
CA THR A 3 -2.47 7.68 0.06
C THR A 3 -1.82 6.58 0.90
N ALA A 4 -0.48 6.55 0.96
CA ALA A 4 0.23 5.59 1.81
C ALA A 4 -0.25 5.58 3.28
N GLU A 5 -0.58 6.74 3.83
CA GLU A 5 -1.14 6.87 5.19
C GLU A 5 -2.56 6.32 5.28
N GLY A 6 -3.40 6.57 4.27
CA GLY A 6 -4.74 6.00 4.21
C GLY A 6 -4.73 4.47 4.07
N VAL A 7 -3.76 3.92 3.33
CA VAL A 7 -3.57 2.46 3.26
C VAL A 7 -3.16 1.90 4.62
N MET A 8 -2.22 2.55 5.31
CA MET A 8 -1.80 2.14 6.66
C MET A 8 -2.96 2.15 7.66
N ALA A 9 -3.85 3.14 7.58
CA ALA A 9 -5.03 3.19 8.44
C ALA A 9 -5.93 1.96 8.24
N ILE A 10 -6.20 1.60 6.99
CA ILE A 10 -7.01 0.42 6.64
C ILE A 10 -6.32 -0.87 7.10
N ILE A 11 -5.01 -1.01 6.86
CA ILE A 11 -4.24 -2.18 7.32
C ILE A 11 -4.32 -2.32 8.85
N ARG A 12 -4.26 -1.21 9.58
CA ARG A 12 -4.36 -1.22 11.05
C ARG A 12 -5.77 -1.55 11.56
N GLU A 13 -6.81 -1.16 10.83
CA GLU A 13 -8.19 -1.55 11.14
C GLU A 13 -8.39 -3.06 10.96
N GLN A 14 -7.80 -3.65 9.93
CA GLN A 14 -7.90 -5.09 9.66
C GLN A 14 -6.96 -5.93 10.55
N ASP A 15 -5.72 -5.48 10.73
CA ASP A 15 -4.71 -6.10 11.60
C ASP A 15 -4.05 -5.05 12.51
N PRO A 16 -4.57 -4.88 13.74
CA PRO A 16 -4.01 -3.94 14.71
C PRO A 16 -2.56 -4.24 15.13
N LYS A 17 -2.07 -5.48 14.94
CA LYS A 17 -0.71 -5.89 15.34
C LYS A 17 0.27 -5.91 14.16
N THR A 18 -0.16 -5.39 13.02
CA THR A 18 0.65 -5.31 11.81
C THR A 18 2.00 -4.63 12.08
N GLN A 19 3.07 -5.25 11.58
CA GLN A 19 4.41 -4.65 11.57
C GLN A 19 4.68 -3.85 10.29
N VAL A 20 3.68 -3.73 9.41
CA VAL A 20 3.77 -2.91 8.20
C VAL A 20 3.90 -1.45 8.61
N THR A 21 4.83 -0.74 7.97
CA THR A 21 5.05 0.69 8.21
C THR A 21 4.67 1.50 6.98
N VAL A 22 4.35 2.79 7.19
CA VAL A 22 4.14 3.74 6.08
C VAL A 22 5.37 3.81 5.16
N HIS A 23 6.58 3.66 5.73
CA HIS A 23 7.80 3.60 4.94
C HIS A 23 7.85 2.38 4.02
N ALA A 24 7.46 1.19 4.51
CA ALA A 24 7.35 -0.01 3.69
C ALA A 24 6.36 0.20 2.53
N ILE A 25 5.18 0.75 2.83
CA ILE A 25 4.16 1.07 1.81
C ILE A 25 4.72 2.04 0.77
N ARG A 26 5.41 3.11 1.17
CA ARG A 26 6.04 4.05 0.23
C ARG A 26 7.09 3.39 -0.66
N ARG A 27 7.89 2.45 -0.14
CA ARG A 27 8.82 1.65 -0.94
C ARG A 27 8.09 0.75 -1.95
N LEU A 28 6.98 0.15 -1.55
CA LEU A 28 6.16 -0.68 -2.45
C LEU A 28 5.57 0.16 -3.59
N ILE A 29 5.07 1.36 -3.28
CA ILE A 29 4.62 2.33 -4.30
C ILE A 29 5.75 2.67 -5.27
N ALA A 30 6.94 2.99 -4.74
CA ALA A 30 8.09 3.34 -5.56
C ALA A 30 8.61 2.16 -6.40
N SER A 31 8.35 0.91 -5.99
CA SER A 31 8.75 -0.29 -6.74
C SER A 31 7.97 -0.50 -8.03
N GLY A 32 6.83 0.18 -8.21
CA GLY A 32 6.00 0.07 -9.41
C GLY A 32 5.28 -1.28 -9.58
N LYS A 33 5.39 -2.18 -8.60
CA LYS A 33 4.75 -3.52 -8.64
C LYS A 33 3.25 -3.51 -8.37
N VAL A 34 2.74 -2.41 -7.82
CA VAL A 34 1.32 -2.20 -7.50
C VAL A 34 0.81 -1.09 -8.42
N PRO A 35 -0.43 -1.15 -8.94
CA PRO A 35 -0.99 -0.07 -9.74
C PRO A 35 -1.10 1.21 -8.89
N VAL A 36 -0.42 2.27 -9.34
CA VAL A 36 -0.41 3.59 -8.68
C VAL A 36 -0.90 4.63 -9.68
N THR A 37 -1.75 5.54 -9.21
CA THR A 37 -2.17 6.74 -9.94
C THR A 37 -1.53 7.98 -9.33
N CYS A 38 -0.82 8.75 -10.14
CA CYS A 38 -0.25 10.03 -9.72
C CYS A 38 -1.33 11.14 -9.79
N CYS A 39 -1.51 11.86 -8.69
CA CYS A 39 -2.37 13.03 -8.61
C CYS A 39 -1.55 14.22 -8.09
N GLY A 40 -0.94 14.97 -9.02
CA GLY A 40 0.03 16.01 -8.69
C GLY A 40 1.23 15.42 -7.94
N ARG A 41 1.46 15.88 -6.70
CA ARG A 41 2.54 15.38 -5.82
C ARG A 41 2.17 14.10 -5.07
N LYS A 42 0.91 13.68 -5.08
CA LYS A 42 0.43 12.53 -4.32
C LYS A 42 0.40 11.27 -5.19
N TYR A 43 0.78 10.15 -4.59
CA TYR A 43 0.58 8.82 -5.15
C TYR A 43 -0.67 8.19 -4.51
N LEU A 44 -1.61 7.80 -5.35
CA LEU A 44 -2.85 7.15 -4.95
C LEU A 44 -2.80 5.68 -5.36
N VAL A 45 -3.09 4.81 -4.41
CA VAL A 45 -3.05 3.36 -4.58
C VAL A 45 -4.38 2.79 -4.16
N ASP A 46 -4.76 1.67 -4.75
CA ASP A 46 -5.86 0.90 -4.18
C ASP A 46 -5.40 0.14 -2.93
N ALA A 47 -6.16 0.28 -1.84
CA ALA A 47 -5.78 -0.31 -0.56
C ALA A 47 -5.92 -1.84 -0.60
N ASP A 48 -6.99 -2.32 -1.22
CA ASP A 48 -7.27 -3.76 -1.34
C ASP A 48 -6.19 -4.45 -2.17
N ALA A 49 -5.81 -3.87 -3.32
CA ALA A 49 -4.73 -4.39 -4.16
C ALA A 49 -3.36 -4.39 -3.44
N MET A 50 -3.07 -3.37 -2.63
CA MET A 50 -1.84 -3.33 -1.82
C MET A 50 -1.85 -4.41 -0.74
N ILE A 51 -2.98 -4.62 -0.06
CA ILE A 51 -3.11 -5.66 0.97
C ILE A 51 -2.96 -7.04 0.36
N GLU A 52 -3.60 -7.29 -0.78
CA GLU A 52 -3.46 -8.54 -1.52
C GLU A 52 -2.01 -8.79 -1.96
N PHE A 53 -1.34 -7.77 -2.47
CA PHE A 53 0.08 -7.85 -2.85
C PHE A 53 0.99 -8.19 -1.66
N ILE A 54 0.73 -7.61 -0.49
CA ILE A 54 1.46 -7.93 0.74
C ILE A 54 1.18 -9.37 1.17
N ALA A 55 -0.08 -9.82 1.11
CA ALA A 55 -0.49 -11.18 1.46
C ALA A 55 0.15 -12.25 0.54
N ARG A 56 0.38 -11.91 -0.73
CA ARG A 56 1.10 -12.75 -1.71
C ARG A 56 2.62 -12.79 -1.51
N GLY A 57 3.18 -12.05 -0.53
CA GLY A 57 4.62 -12.04 -0.26
C GLY A 57 5.44 -11.12 -1.16
N GLY A 58 4.82 -10.18 -1.88
CA GLY A 58 5.52 -9.19 -2.70
C GLY A 58 5.90 -9.65 -4.11
N GLU A 59 5.27 -10.72 -4.58
CA GLU A 59 5.32 -11.15 -5.98
C GLU A 59 4.31 -10.34 -6.81
N PRO A 60 4.72 -9.77 -7.96
CA PRO A 60 3.78 -9.13 -8.88
C PRO A 60 2.82 -10.18 -9.46
N ALA A 61 1.56 -9.78 -9.62
CA ALA A 61 0.56 -10.59 -10.32
C ALA A 61 0.83 -10.66 -11.83
#